data_AF-A0A1G1K0V3-F1
#
_entry.id   AF-A0A1G1K0V3-F1
#
_cell.length_a   1.000
_cell.length_b   1.000
_cell.length_c   1.000
_cell.angle_alpha   90.00
_cell.angle_beta   90.00
_cell.angle_gamma   90.00
#
_symmetry.space_group_name_H-M   'P 1'
#
loop_
_entity.id
_entity.type
_entity.pdbx_description
1 polymer ?
#
loop_
_entity_poly.entity_id
_entity_poly.type
_entity_poly.pdbx_seq_one_letter_code
_entity_poly.pdbx_strand_id
1 'polypeptide(L)' 'MRGCRSRNQTGQLRDKRDDTHAGTIEKQYGIDFGVRSDMHLDELLKRKRKNSLNDLITGQ' A
#
# COMPACT_ATOMS: atom_id res chain seq x y z
N MET A 1 -14.80 -22.67 11.35
CA MET A 1 -14.92 -21.46 10.50
C MET A 1 -13.52 -20.88 10.29
N ARG A 2 -13.04 -20.68 9.05
CA ARG A 2 -11.79 -19.95 8.79
C ARG A 2 -12.06 -18.47 9.16
N GLY A 3 -11.33 -17.95 10.14
CA GLY A 3 -11.73 -16.81 10.97
C GLY A 3 -11.85 -15.44 10.31
N CYS A 4 -12.34 -14.49 11.10
CA CYS A 4 -12.49 -13.06 10.79
C CYS A 4 -11.20 -12.47 10.20
N ARG A 5 -11.28 -11.83 9.03
CA ARG A 5 -10.13 -11.20 8.36
C ARG A 5 -9.56 -10.04 9.19
N SER A 6 -8.24 -9.90 9.14
CA SER A 6 -7.33 -9.31 10.14
C SER A 6 -7.44 -7.79 10.33
N ARG A 7 -7.13 -7.33 11.55
CA ARG A 7 -7.48 -5.99 12.07
C ARG A 7 -6.40 -5.45 13.01
N ASN A 8 -6.27 -4.12 13.07
CA ASN A 8 -5.79 -3.33 14.22
C ASN A 8 -6.96 -3.09 15.20
N GLN A 9 -6.89 -2.83 16.50
CA GLN A 9 -5.89 -2.26 17.41
C GLN A 9 -4.97 -3.33 18.04
N THR A 10 -3.67 -3.20 17.76
CA THR A 10 -2.51 -4.07 18.06
C THR A 10 -2.34 -5.40 17.33
N GLY A 11 -3.37 -5.93 16.67
CA GLY A 11 -3.17 -6.86 15.54
C GLY A 11 -2.72 -6.08 14.30
N GLN A 12 -1.65 -6.51 13.61
CA GLN A 12 -1.20 -5.78 12.41
C GLN A 12 -2.22 -5.94 11.27
N LEU A 13 -2.54 -4.83 10.62
CA LEU A 13 -3.23 -4.89 9.33
C LEU A 13 -2.34 -5.62 8.35
N ARG A 14 -2.95 -6.48 7.54
CA ARG A 14 -2.19 -7.19 6.52
C ARG A 14 -1.75 -6.21 5.45
N ASP A 15 -0.45 -6.25 5.20
CA ASP A 15 0.28 -5.51 4.19
C ASP A 15 -0.32 -5.79 2.82
N LYS A 16 -0.34 -4.76 1.97
CA LYS A 16 -0.58 -4.96 0.54
C LYS A 16 0.64 -5.65 -0.04
N ARG A 17 0.44 -6.48 -1.06
CA ARG A 17 1.56 -7.17 -1.73
C ARG A 17 2.48 -6.15 -2.41
N ASP A 18 3.78 -6.35 -2.20
CA ASP A 18 4.89 -5.58 -2.74
C ASP A 18 4.91 -5.49 -4.27
N ASP A 19 4.50 -6.56 -4.95
CA ASP A 19 4.45 -6.65 -6.42
C ASP A 19 3.27 -5.88 -7.04
N THR A 20 2.42 -5.24 -6.24
CA THR A 20 1.30 -4.45 -6.75
C THR A 20 1.82 -3.25 -7.53
N HIS A 21 1.36 -3.09 -8.78
CA HIS A 21 1.69 -1.92 -9.59
C HIS A 21 1.12 -0.61 -9.01
N ALA A 22 1.92 0.45 -9.05
CA ALA A 22 1.55 1.81 -8.63
C ALA A 22 0.28 2.27 -9.36
N GLY A 23 0.16 2.03 -10.66
CA GLY A 23 -1.03 2.42 -11.42
C GLY A 23 -2.32 1.75 -10.95
N THR A 24 -2.25 0.55 -10.36
CA THR A 24 -3.42 -0.09 -9.74
C THR A 24 -3.83 0.65 -8.47
N ILE A 25 -2.85 1.09 -7.67
CA ILE A 25 -3.08 1.81 -6.42
C ILE A 25 -3.59 3.22 -6.71
N GLU A 26 -2.98 3.92 -7.67
CA GLU A 26 -3.40 5.23 -8.12
C GLU A 26 -4.86 5.21 -8.57
N LYS A 27 -5.25 4.21 -9.37
CA LYS A 27 -6.65 4.01 -9.77
C LYS A 27 -7.56 3.65 -8.59
N GLN A 28 -7.10 2.80 -7.67
CA GLN A 28 -7.91 2.34 -6.54
C GLN A 28 -8.19 3.45 -5.53
N TYR A 29 -7.22 4.32 -5.27
CA TYR A 29 -7.32 5.37 -4.26
C TYR A 29 -7.50 6.78 -4.83
N GLY A 30 -7.42 6.94 -6.17
CA GLY A 30 -7.54 8.26 -6.83
C GLY A 30 -6.39 9.20 -6.51
N ILE A 31 -5.22 8.67 -6.17
CA ILE A 31 -4.02 9.43 -5.81
C ILE A 31 -3.03 9.34 -6.98
N ASP A 32 -2.32 10.43 -7.28
CA ASP A 32 -1.21 10.42 -8.22
C ASP A 32 0.11 10.39 -7.44
N PHE A 33 0.91 9.34 -7.61
CA PHE A 33 2.23 9.24 -6.97
C PHE A 33 3.34 9.88 -7.80
N GLY A 34 3.06 10.26 -9.05
CA GLY A 34 4.00 10.84 -10.00
C GLY A 34 5.06 9.85 -10.47
N VAL A 35 4.74 8.55 -10.47
CA VAL A 35 5.64 7.49 -10.91
C VAL A 35 5.08 6.77 -12.14
N ARG A 36 5.90 5.95 -12.80
CA ARG A 36 5.39 5.13 -13.91
C ARG A 36 4.42 4.09 -13.36
N SER A 37 3.33 3.86 -14.11
CA SER A 37 2.23 3.00 -13.67
C SER A 37 2.64 1.53 -13.43
N ASP A 38 3.70 1.06 -14.08
CA ASP A 38 4.29 -0.28 -13.95
C ASP A 38 5.26 -0.42 -12.76
N MET A 39 5.53 0.65 -12.01
CA MET A 39 6.37 0.60 -10.81
C MET A 39 5.74 -0.29 -9.74
N HIS A 40 6.53 -1.12 -9.08
CA HIS A 40 6.06 -1.93 -7.95
C HIS A 40 5.91 -1.10 -6.67
N LEU A 41 5.02 -1.55 -5.78
CA LEU A 41 4.71 -0.88 -4.52
C LEU A 41 5.93 -0.83 -3.59
N ASP A 42 6.77 -1.87 -3.57
CA ASP A 42 7.97 -1.88 -2.72
C ASP A 42 8.97 -0.77 -3.09
N GLU A 43 9.21 -0.55 -4.38
CA GLU A 43 10.07 0.50 -4.87
C GLU A 43 9.47 1.89 -4.60
N LEU A 44 8.15 2.02 -4.77
CA LEU A 44 7.42 3.23 -4.40
C LEU A 44 7.58 3.56 -2.91
N LEU A 45 7.40 2.57 -2.02
CA LEU A 45 7.56 2.70 -0.57
C LEU A 45 8.99 3.12 -0.19
N LYS A 46 10.01 2.49 -0.79
CA LYS A 46 11.43 2.84 -0.58
C LYS A 46 11.72 4.29 -0.99
N ARG A 47 11.24 4.72 -2.15
CA ARG A 47 11.45 6.10 -2.65
C ARG A 47 10.77 7.15 -1.78
N LYS A 48 9.60 6.84 -1.24
CA LYS A 48 8.83 7.75 -0.37
C LYS A 48 9.18 7.60 1.13
N ARG A 49 10.07 6.67 1.48
CA ARG A 49 10.46 6.33 2.87
C ARG A 49 9.26 6.01 3.77
N LYS A 50 8.32 5.22 3.24
CA LYS A 50 7.12 4.75 3.95
C LYS A 50 7.20 3.24 4.17
N ASN A 51 6.57 2.75 5.24
CA ASN A 51 6.66 1.34 5.63
C ASN A 51 5.48 0.53 5.08
N SER A 52 4.33 1.16 4.87
CA SER A 52 3.15 0.49 4.35
C SER A 52 2.37 1.32 3.33
N LEU A 53 1.54 0.64 2.53
CA LEU A 53 0.56 1.30 1.66
C LEU A 53 -0.34 2.25 2.47
N ASN A 54 -0.71 1.88 3.69
CA ASN A 54 -1.54 2.71 4.53
C ASN A 54 -0.84 4.05 4.82
N ASP A 55 0.44 4.02 5.15
CA ASP A 55 1.24 5.23 5.41
C ASP A 55 1.36 6.15 4.17
N LEU A 56 1.33 5.57 2.96
CA LEU A 56 1.27 6.35 1.71
C LEU A 56 -0.05 7.08 1.53
N ILE A 57 -1.16 6.50 2.00
CA ILE A 57 -2.51 7.01 1.78
C ILE A 57 -2.95 7.93 2.93
N THR A 58 -2.68 7.55 4.19
CA THR A 58 -3.08 8.33 5.38
C THR A 58 -2.02 9.35 5.79
N GLY A 59 -0.79 9.24 5.29
CA GLY A 59 0.30 10.19 5.56
C GLY A 59 0.96 10.05 6.94
N GLN A 60 0.44 9.19 7.82
CA GLN A 60 1.01 8.91 9.15
C GLN A 60 2.22 7.99 9.09
#